data_AF-A0A3N5H1D6-F1
#
_entry.id   AF-A0A3N5H1D6-F1
#
_cell.length_a   1.000
_cell.length_b   1.000
_cell.length_c   1.000
_cell.angle_alpha   90.00
_cell.angle_beta   90.00
_cell.angle_gamma   90.00
#
_symmetry.space_group_name_H-M   'P 1'
#
loop_
_entity.id
_entity.type
_entity.pdbx_description
1 polymer ?
#
loop_
_entity_poly.entity_id
_entity_poly.type
_entity_poly.pdbx_seq_one_letter_code
_entity_poly.pdbx_strand_id
1 'polypeptide(L)'
;ILCACCTTSCPSFWASDDYLGPAALVTAHRFIFDSRDESASERLHIVAETSGLARCHTAYNCTLACPREIQVTKAIGEIKMAVMNGKV
;
A
#
# COMPACT_ATOMS: atom_id res chain seq x y z
N ILE A 1 0.92 13.36 4.47
CA ILE A 1 0.82 14.64 3.73
C ILE A 1 0.31 14.50 2.30
N LEU A 2 0.03 13.28 1.80
CA LEU A 2 -0.57 13.05 0.46
C LEU A 2 0.12 13.81 -0.70
N CYS A 3 1.45 13.96 -0.65
CA CYS A 3 2.22 14.68 -1.67
C CYS A 3 2.46 13.89 -2.98
N ALA A 4 1.96 12.66 -3.07
CA ALA A 4 2.13 11.75 -4.20
C ALA A 4 3.57 11.34 -4.59
N CYS A 5 4.64 11.85 -3.96
CA CYS A 5 6.04 11.52 -4.30
C CYS A 5 6.31 10.01 -4.40
N CYS A 6 5.79 9.22 -3.45
CA CYS A 6 5.96 7.77 -3.47
C CYS A 6 5.24 7.10 -4.64
N THR A 7 4.10 7.66 -5.09
CA THR A 7 3.30 7.11 -6.18
C THR A 7 3.90 7.44 -7.53
N THR A 8 4.28 8.70 -7.74
CA THR A 8 4.93 9.14 -8.98
C THR A 8 6.35 8.60 -9.15
N SER A 9 6.98 8.09 -8.09
CA SER A 9 8.28 7.38 -8.17
C SER A 9 8.18 5.90 -8.56
N CYS A 10 6.97 5.31 -8.61
CA CYS A 10 6.78 3.86 -8.69
C CYS A 10 6.64 3.36 -10.14
N PRO A 11 7.54 2.48 -10.63
CA PRO A 11 7.43 1.95 -11.99
C PRO A 11 6.16 1.16 -12.26
N SER A 12 5.66 0.40 -11.27
CA SER A 12 4.39 -0.32 -11.38
C SER A 12 3.21 0.61 -11.62
N PHE A 13 3.27 1.85 -11.12
CA PHE A 13 2.23 2.85 -11.31
C PHE A 13 2.28 3.46 -12.70
N TRP A 14 3.47 3.65 -13.27
CA TRP A 14 3.61 4.11 -14.66
C TRP A 14 3.15 3.07 -15.68
N ALA A 15 3.26 1.79 -15.33
CA ALA A 15 2.95 0.67 -16.22
C ALA A 15 1.46 0.28 -16.24
N SER A 16 0.64 0.82 -15.35
CA SER A 16 -0.76 0.40 -15.19
C SER A 16 -1.61 1.50 -14.58
N ASP A 17 -2.59 1.97 -15.33
CA ASP A 17 -3.57 2.96 -14.86
C ASP A 17 -4.44 2.44 -13.71
N ASP A 18 -4.61 1.11 -13.62
CA ASP A 18 -5.43 0.49 -12.58
C ASP A 18 -4.69 0.26 -11.24
N TYR A 19 -3.39 0.57 -11.13
CA TYR A 19 -2.68 0.32 -9.87
C TYR A 19 -3.06 1.39 -8.83
N LEU A 20 -3.61 0.97 -7.68
CA LEU A 20 -3.97 1.89 -6.58
C LEU A 20 -2.81 2.82 -6.15
N GLY A 21 -1.58 2.31 -6.23
CA GLY A 21 -0.38 3.08 -5.95
C GLY A 21 0.05 3.07 -4.47
N PRO A 22 1.35 3.33 -4.20
CA PRO A 22 1.92 3.30 -2.85
C PRO A 22 1.26 4.24 -1.83
N ALA A 23 0.82 5.44 -2.24
CA ALA A 23 0.19 6.38 -1.31
C ALA A 23 -1.17 5.89 -0.81
N ALA A 24 -1.98 5.30 -1.70
CA ALA A 24 -3.26 4.70 -1.35
C ALA A 24 -3.05 3.50 -0.43
N LEU A 25 -2.10 2.61 -0.75
CA LEU A 25 -1.80 1.43 0.06
C LEU A 25 -1.29 1.78 1.47
N VAL A 26 -0.45 2.82 1.63
CA VAL A 26 -0.03 3.30 2.96
C VAL A 26 -1.21 3.90 3.74
N THR A 27 -2.13 4.56 3.05
CA THR A 27 -3.35 5.09 3.68
C THR A 27 -4.26 3.95 4.12
N ALA A 28 -4.39 2.88 3.32
CA ALA A 28 -5.11 1.68 3.70
C ALA A 28 -4.46 0.99 4.89
N HIS A 29 -3.13 0.83 4.88
CA HIS A 29 -2.34 0.27 5.99
C HIS A 29 -2.69 0.94 7.32
N ARG A 30 -2.74 2.28 7.34
CA ARG A 30 -3.09 3.05 8.54
C ARG A 30 -4.39 2.57 9.18
N PHE A 31 -5.44 2.33 8.38
CA PHE A 31 -6.75 1.95 8.91
C PHE A 31 -6.86 0.44 9.16
N ILE A 32 -6.24 -0.38 8.30
CA ILE A 32 -6.23 -1.83 8.48
C ILE A 32 -5.66 -2.19 9.85
N PHE A 33 -4.53 -1.61 10.23
CA PHE A 33 -3.85 -1.91 11.50
C PHE A 33 -4.26 -0.98 12.68
N ASP A 34 -5.36 -0.22 12.55
CA ASP A 34 -5.89 0.59 13.65
C ASP A 34 -6.90 -0.25 14.45
N SER A 35 -6.65 -0.48 15.74
CA SER A 35 -7.54 -1.27 16.61
C SER A 35 -8.93 -0.67 16.80
N ARG A 36 -9.15 0.57 16.36
CA ARG A 36 -10.43 1.28 16.41
C ARG A 36 -11.24 1.15 15.13
N ASP A 37 -10.66 0.66 14.02
CA ASP A 37 -11.35 0.51 12.75
C ASP A 37 -12.15 -0.80 12.73
N GLU A 38 -13.45 -0.70 12.50
CA GLU A 38 -14.37 -1.85 12.44
C GLU A 38 -14.47 -2.45 11.03
N SER A 39 -13.79 -1.85 10.04
CA SER A 39 -13.87 -2.20 8.61
C SER A 39 -12.56 -2.75 8.05
N ALA A 40 -11.63 -3.21 8.90
CA ALA A 40 -10.32 -3.69 8.48
C ALA A 40 -10.41 -4.82 7.45
N SER A 41 -11.36 -5.76 7.62
CA SER A 41 -11.58 -6.88 6.69
C SER A 41 -12.05 -6.41 5.31
N GLU A 42 -12.97 -5.45 5.25
CA GLU A 42 -13.44 -4.87 3.99
C GLU A 42 -12.30 -4.14 3.26
N ARG A 43 -11.52 -3.34 3.98
CA ARG A 43 -10.35 -2.66 3.41
C ARG A 43 -9.33 -3.65 2.88
N LEU A 44 -9.06 -4.73 3.62
CA LEU A 44 -8.13 -5.78 3.24
C LEU A 44 -8.59 -6.48 1.96
N HIS A 45 -9.90 -6.70 1.80
CA HIS A 45 -10.48 -7.26 0.58
C HIS A 45 -10.25 -6.35 -0.64
N ILE A 46 -10.53 -5.04 -0.51
CA ILE A 46 -10.36 -4.06 -1.59
C ILE A 46 -8.89 -3.99 -2.05
N VAL A 47 -7.94 -3.94 -1.11
CA VAL A 47 -6.51 -3.85 -1.49
C VAL A 47 -5.93 -5.17 -1.99
N ALA A 48 -6.56 -6.31 -1.69
CA ALA A 48 -6.13 -7.63 -2.17
C ALA A 48 -6.45 -7.86 -3.66
N GLU A 49 -7.30 -7.04 -4.28
CA GLU A 49 -7.60 -7.11 -5.70
C GLU A 49 -6.35 -6.95 -6.59
N THR A 50 -6.44 -7.39 -7.85
CA THR A 50 -5.32 -7.36 -8.81
C THR A 50 -4.83 -5.94 -9.11
N SER A 51 -5.70 -4.94 -8.99
CA SER A 51 -5.40 -3.50 -9.04
C SER A 51 -4.63 -2.99 -7.81
N GLY A 52 -4.61 -3.74 -6.71
CA GLY A 52 -3.95 -3.37 -5.46
C GLY A 52 -2.59 -4.03 -5.27
N LEU A 53 -2.47 -4.83 -4.21
CA LEU A 53 -1.18 -5.34 -3.70
C LEU A 53 -0.39 -6.18 -4.70
N ALA A 54 -1.08 -6.89 -5.58
CA ALA A 54 -0.47 -7.82 -6.55
C ALA A 54 0.51 -7.11 -7.51
N ARG A 55 0.31 -5.81 -7.77
CA ARG A 55 1.15 -5.01 -8.68
C ARG A 55 2.39 -4.40 -8.01
N CYS A 56 2.51 -4.49 -6.69
CA CYS A 56 3.72 -4.05 -6.00
C CYS A 56 4.83 -5.09 -6.18
N HIS A 57 5.85 -4.78 -7.00
CA HIS A 57 7.02 -5.63 -7.22
C HIS A 57 8.22 -5.28 -6.34
N THR A 58 7.99 -4.62 -5.19
CA THR A 58 9.02 -4.37 -4.17
C THR A 58 10.25 -3.62 -4.70
N ALA A 59 10.03 -2.60 -5.55
CA ALA A 59 11.10 -1.81 -6.18
C ALA A 59 11.77 -0.76 -5.25
N TYR A 60 11.23 -0.54 -4.04
CA TYR A 60 11.72 0.42 -3.03
C TYR A 60 11.76 1.92 -3.39
N ASN A 61 11.55 2.33 -4.64
CA ASN A 61 11.50 3.75 -5.04
C ASN A 61 10.59 4.61 -4.14
N CYS A 62 9.43 4.07 -3.76
CA CYS A 62 8.44 4.77 -2.95
C CYS A 62 8.95 5.12 -1.54
N THR A 63 9.79 4.27 -0.95
CA THR A 63 10.41 4.51 0.37
C THR A 63 11.50 5.57 0.23
N LEU A 64 12.34 5.48 -0.80
CA LEU A 64 13.42 6.45 -1.06
C LEU A 64 12.88 7.85 -1.41
N ALA A 65 11.75 7.93 -2.12
CA ALA A 65 11.15 9.18 -2.55
C ALA A 65 10.31 9.86 -1.45
N CYS A 66 10.07 9.22 -0.30
CA CYS A 66 9.18 9.77 0.71
C CYS A 66 9.84 10.92 1.49
N PRO A 67 9.38 12.18 1.39
CA PRO A 67 9.98 13.31 2.12
C PRO A 67 9.67 13.28 3.63
N ARG A 68 8.92 12.28 4.08
CA ARG A 68 8.54 12.06 5.48
C ARG A 68 9.14 10.79 6.05
N GLU A 69 10.05 10.15 5.31
CA GLU A 69 10.79 8.96 5.73
C GLU A 69 9.88 7.79 6.14
N ILE A 70 8.69 7.71 5.54
CA ILE A 70 7.77 6.60 5.75
C ILE A 70 8.38 5.36 5.08
N GLN A 71 8.41 4.25 5.81
CA GLN A 71 8.82 2.95 5.31
C GLN A 71 7.71 2.34 4.43
N VAL A 72 7.45 2.96 3.27
CA VAL A 72 6.30 2.67 2.39
C VAL A 72 6.29 1.21 1.94
N THR A 73 7.45 0.69 1.51
CA THR A 73 7.56 -0.71 1.06
C THR A 73 7.29 -1.70 2.20
N LYS A 74 7.71 -1.37 3.42
CA LYS A 74 7.44 -2.19 4.62
C LYS A 74 5.93 -2.22 4.92
N ALA A 75 5.27 -1.08 4.94
CA ALA A 75 3.82 -1.00 5.17
C ALA A 75 3.02 -1.82 4.14
N ILE A 76 3.39 -1.74 2.85
CA ILE A 76 2.77 -2.57 1.80
C ILE A 76 3.05 -4.06 2.05
N GLY A 77 4.26 -4.42 2.49
CA GLY A 77 4.63 -5.79 2.85
C GLY A 77 3.80 -6.34 4.01
N GLU A 78 3.52 -5.53 5.02
CA GLU A 78 2.67 -5.92 6.16
C GLU A 78 1.23 -6.21 5.70
N ILE A 79 0.66 -5.41 4.81
CA ILE A 79 -0.66 -5.72 4.23
C ILE A 79 -0.61 -7.03 3.43
N LYS A 80 0.43 -7.27 2.61
CA LYS A 80 0.58 -8.54 1.88
C LYS A 80 0.58 -9.74 2.81
N MET A 81 1.30 -9.65 3.94
CA MET A 81 1.31 -10.70 4.95
C MET A 81 -0.07 -10.87 5.61
N ALA A 82 -0.79 -9.78 5.88
CA ALA A 82 -2.14 -9.84 6.43
C ALA A 82 -3.12 -10.54 5.48
N VAL A 83 -3.04 -10.26 4.17
CA VAL A 83 -3.83 -10.96 3.14
C VAL A 83 -3.49 -12.45 3.11
N MET A 84 -2.20 -12.81 3.14
CA MET A 84 -1.77 -14.20 3.08
C MET A 84 -2.16 -15.00 4.33
N ASN A 85 -2.09 -14.38 5.51
CA ASN A 85 -2.33 -15.04 6.78
C ASN A 85 -3.80 -14.97 7.23
N GLY A 86 -4.60 -14.12 6.59
CA GLY A 86 -5.98 -13.82 6.99
C GLY A 86 -6.08 -13.18 8.38
N LYS A 87 -5.04 -12.48 8.82
CA LYS A 87 -4.93 -11.90 10.16
C LYS A 87 -4.38 -10.49 10.09
N VAL A 88 -4.98 -9.60 10.86
CA VAL A 88 -4.53 -8.24 11.12
C VAL A 88 -4.18 -8.11 12.59
#